data_AF-A0A6M2C4P3-F1
#
_entry.id   AF-A0A6M2C4P3-F1
#
_cell.length_a   1.000
_cell.length_b   1.000
_cell.length_c   1.000
_cell.angle_alpha   90.00
_cell.angle_beta   90.00
_cell.angle_gamma   90.00
#
_symmetry.space_group_name_H-M   'P 1'
#
loop_
_entity.id
_entity.type
_entity.pdbx_description
1 polymer ?
#
loop_
_entity_poly.entity_id
_entity_poly.type
_entity_poly.pdbx_seq_one_letter_code
_entity_poly.pdbx_strand_id
1 'polypeptide(L)' 'MNTEALITMVLTQGIVTAFAVYFFYKVLTIPSKQEPDSFTENDDEDIRQDAEIK' A
#
# COMPACT_ATOMS: atom_id res chain seq x y z
N MET A 1 15.84 39.12 -2.56
CA MET A 1 15.84 37.68 -2.86
C MET A 1 15.30 37.52 -4.27
N ASN A 2 15.95 36.71 -5.13
CA ASN A 2 15.59 36.63 -6.54
C ASN A 2 14.23 35.93 -6.69
N THR A 3 13.26 36.62 -7.28
CA THR A 3 11.89 36.11 -7.49
C THR A 3 11.89 34.79 -8.26
N GLU A 4 12.81 34.60 -9.20
CA GLU A 4 12.98 33.36 -9.97
C GLU A 4 13.32 32.15 -9.08
N ALA A 5 14.18 32.34 -8.08
CA ALA A 5 14.54 31.28 -7.13
C ALA A 5 13.34 30.87 -6.26
N LEU A 6 12.49 31.85 -5.90
CA LEU A 6 11.27 31.58 -5.14
C LEU A 6 10.21 30.84 -5.98
N ILE A 7 10.02 31.26 -7.23
CA ILE A 7 9.08 30.60 -8.15
C ILE A 7 9.49 29.15 -8.39
N THR A 8 10.76 28.90 -8.71
CA THR A 8 11.26 27.54 -8.94
C THR A 8 11.13 26.66 -7.71
N MET A 9 11.46 27.18 -6.51
CA MET A 9 11.27 26.46 -5.25
C MET A 9 9.81 26.03 -5.03
N VAL A 10 8.87 26.98 -5.14
CA VAL A 10 7.44 26.69 -4.90
C VAL A 10 6.89 25.75 -5.98
N LEU A 11 7.34 25.89 -7.22
CA LEU A 11 6.90 25.02 -8.32
C LEU A 11 7.37 23.58 -8.12
N THR A 12 8.62 23.36 -7.73
CA THR A 12 9.14 22.03 -7.41
C THR A 12 8.36 21.40 -6.24
N GLN A 13 8.14 22.17 -5.17
CA GLN A 13 7.34 21.71 -4.03
C GLN A 13 5.92 21.34 -4.45
N GLY A 14 5.24 22.20 -5.21
CA GLY A 14 3.89 21.96 -5.72
C GLY A 14 3.78 20.68 -6.54
N ILE A 15 4.76 20.43 -7.43
CA ILE A 15 4.79 19.20 -8.25
C ILE A 15 4.93 17.96 -7.34
N VAL A 16 5.93 17.94 -6.46
CA VAL A 16 6.18 16.78 -5.57
C VAL A 16 4.96 16.53 -4.68
N THR A 17 4.38 17.57 -4.09
CA THR A 17 3.18 17.46 -3.25
C THR A 17 1.99 16.94 -4.07
N ALA A 18 1.77 17.42 -5.29
CA ALA A 18 0.67 16.94 -6.14
C ALA A 18 0.81 15.44 -6.47
N PHE A 19 2.00 14.99 -6.83
CA PHE A 19 2.26 13.56 -7.07
C PHE A 19 2.05 12.71 -5.81
N ALA A 20 2.56 13.17 -4.65
CA ALA A 20 2.39 12.46 -3.39
C ALA A 20 0.90 12.32 -3.03
N VAL A 21 0.13 13.41 -3.12
CA VAL A 21 -1.32 13.41 -2.87
C VAL A 21 -2.04 12.46 -3.83
N TYR A 22 -1.69 12.49 -5.13
CA TYR A 22 -2.29 11.59 -6.12
C TYR A 22 -2.07 10.11 -5.80
N PHE A 23 -0.83 9.71 -5.50
CA PHE A 23 -0.53 8.31 -5.17
C PHE A 23 -1.13 7.89 -3.84
N PHE A 24 -1.12 8.75 -2.83
CA PHE A 24 -1.76 8.44 -1.55
C PHE A 24 -3.27 8.29 -1.70
N TYR A 25 -3.92 9.20 -2.42
CA TYR A 25 -5.34 9.07 -2.74
C TYR A 25 -5.61 7.75 -3.46
N LYS A 26 -4.79 7.42 -4.46
CA LYS A 26 -4.92 6.17 -5.22
C LYS A 26 -4.74 4.94 -4.32
N VAL A 27 -3.73 4.91 -3.44
CA VAL A 27 -3.50 3.79 -2.51
C VAL A 27 -4.64 3.64 -1.52
N LEU A 28 -5.15 4.75 -0.98
CA LEU A 28 -6.24 4.73 0.00
C LEU A 28 -7.61 4.39 -0.59
N THR A 29 -7.79 4.58 -1.91
CA THR A 29 -9.09 4.37 -2.58
C THR A 29 -9.13 3.14 -3.49
N ILE A 30 -7.98 2.56 -3.85
CA ILE A 30 -7.95 1.31 -4.61
C ILE A 30 -8.63 0.22 -3.75
N PRO A 31 -9.67 -0.44 -4.27
CA PRO A 31 -10.28 -1.57 -3.57
C PRO A 31 -9.23 -2.66 -3.36
N SER A 32 -9.21 -3.25 -2.17
CA SER A 32 -8.37 -4.41 -1.88
C SER A 32 -8.64 -5.47 -2.94
N LYS A 33 -7.63 -5.74 -3.78
CA LYS A 33 -7.71 -6.86 -4.72
C LYS A 33 -7.86 -8.09 -3.83
N GLN A 34 -8.92 -8.88 -4.04
CA GLN A 34 -8.99 -10.20 -3.42
C GLN A 34 -7.76 -10.96 -3.90
N GLU A 35 -6.77 -11.06 -3.01
CA GLU A 35 -5.65 -11.97 -3.21
C GLU A 35 -6.22 -13.39 -3.12
N PRO A 36 -5.81 -14.31 -4.01
CA PRO A 36 -6.15 -15.72 -3.84
C PRO A 36 -5.65 -16.14 -2.45
N ASP A 37 -6.56 -16.67 -1.64
CA ASP A 37 -6.27 -17.04 -0.27
C ASP A 37 -5.10 -18.05 -0.25
N SER A 38 -4.00 -17.64 0.40
CA SER A 38 -2.77 -18.43 0.50
C SER A 38 -2.91 -19.62 1.44
N PHE A 39 -4.02 -19.74 2.17
CA PHE A 39 -4.29 -20.83 3.11
C PHE A 39 -5.26 -21.88 2.55
N THR A 40 -5.83 -21.69 1.35
CA THR A 40 -6.77 -22.66 0.73
C THR A 40 -6.18 -24.08 0.63
N GLU A 41 -4.87 -24.22 0.48
CA GLU A 41 -4.17 -25.51 0.38
C GLU A 41 -3.95 -26.20 1.74
N ASN A 42 -4.10 -25.46 2.85
CA ASN A 42 -3.87 -25.93 4.22
C ASN A 42 -5.16 -26.13 5.04
N ASP A 43 -6.34 -25.84 4.46
CA ASP A 43 -7.63 -26.01 5.15
C ASP A 43 -7.88 -27.46 5.60
N ASP A 44 -7.26 -28.44 4.94
CA ASP A 44 -7.35 -29.87 5.27
C ASP A 44 -6.31 -30.36 6.30
N GLU A 45 -5.35 -29.51 6.73
CA GLU A 45 -4.26 -29.91 7.65
C GLU A 45 -4.61 -29.79 9.15
N ASP A 46 -5.81 -29.30 9.51
CA ASP A 46 -6.24 -29.13 10.92
C ASP A 46 -6.63 -30.44 11.63
N ILE A 47 -6.42 -31.61 10.99
CA ILE A 47 -6.84 -32.93 11.51
C ILE A 47 -5.67 -33.68 12.20
N ARG A 48 -4.41 -33.19 12.18
CA ARG A 48 -3.24 -34.02 12.58
C ARG A 48 -2.19 -33.38 13.50
N GLN A 49 -2.59 -32.60 14.50
CA GLN A 49 -1.69 -32.31 15.65
C GLN A 49 -2.29 -32.59 17.02
N ASP A 50 -3.62 -32.65 17.15
CA ASP A 50 -4.28 -32.92 18.44
C ASP A 50 -4.36 -34.41 18.82
N ALA A 51 -4.11 -35.31 17.86
CA ALA A 51 -4.20 -36.77 18.06
C ALA A 51 -2.89 -37.44 18.50
N GLU A 52 -1.75 -36.73 18.49
CA GLU A 52 -0.44 -37.28 18.88
C GLU A 52 -0.05 -36.90 20.33
N ILE A 53 -0.84 -36.07 21.00
CA ILE A 53 -0.69 -35.73 22.43
C ILE A 53 -1.91 -36.25 23.21
N LYS A 54 -2.13 -37.58 23.22
CA LYS A 54 -2.81 -38.27 24.33
C LYS A 54 -2.67 -39.79 24.29
#